data_AF-A0A8H9R165-F1
#
_entry.id   AF-A0A8H9R165-F1
#
_cell.length_a   1.000
_cell.length_b   1.000
_cell.length_c   1.000
_cell.angle_alpha   90.00
_cell.angle_beta   90.00
_cell.angle_gamma   90.00
#
_symmetry.space_group_name_H-M   'P 1'
#
loop_
_entity.id
_entity.type
_entity.pdbx_description
1 polymer ?
#
loop_
_entity_poly.entity_id
_entity_poly.type
_entity_poly.pdbx_seq_one_letter_code
_entity_poly.pdbx_strand_id
1 'polypeptide(L)'
;MDKKKLIIGGSILVILIIGGTIFSLNKLKNNKQEPIKVEENKKDNKVVEKSNEENKGLSDEELKKKYYLLQNSNISVKDRVEASEVARKFAKDMTEFDINNPKKNEEEALSLVSTDIDKEVEGYFITLGQSNDIKEKKIKSIRSEENSNWGKDYVEVHVFLEYDITYEKGNKETSKGIGYDIKLEKIDGKYKVTSYKY
;
A
#
# COMPACT_ATOMS: atom_id res chain seq x y z
N MET A 1 57.36 -37.68 4.09
CA MET A 1 56.52 -38.60 4.89
C MET A 1 55.08 -38.12 4.84
N ASP A 2 54.18 -39.08 4.78
CA ASP A 2 52.88 -39.04 4.11
C ASP A 2 51.73 -38.27 4.77
N LYS A 3 50.78 -37.96 3.89
CA LYS A 3 49.43 -37.42 4.09
C LYS A 3 48.52 -38.42 4.81
N LYS A 4 47.54 -37.89 5.57
CA LYS A 4 46.12 -38.32 5.65
C LYS A 4 45.35 -37.24 6.46
N LYS A 5 44.66 -36.31 5.78
CA LYS A 5 43.22 -36.30 5.44
C LYS A 5 42.27 -36.15 6.65
N LEU A 6 41.60 -35.00 6.70
CA LEU A 6 40.20 -34.93 7.11
C LEU A 6 39.47 -33.97 6.15
N ILE A 7 38.51 -34.52 5.42
CA ILE A 7 37.54 -33.87 4.53
C ILE A 7 36.18 -34.21 5.12
N ILE A 8 35.37 -33.22 5.50
CA ILE A 8 33.88 -33.18 5.43
C ILE A 8 33.55 -31.66 5.56
N GLY A 9 33.21 -30.92 4.50
CA GLY A 9 31.89 -30.87 3.84
C GLY A 9 30.93 -30.04 4.71
N GLY A 10 30.59 -28.78 4.45
CA GLY A 10 30.20 -28.16 3.19
C GLY A 10 28.67 -28.18 3.09
N SER A 11 27.99 -27.08 3.40
CA SER A 11 26.57 -26.85 3.05
C SER A 11 26.28 -25.35 3.04
N ILE A 12 26.61 -24.73 1.90
CA ILE A 12 26.12 -23.40 1.52
C ILE A 12 24.68 -23.62 1.05
N LEU A 13 23.71 -23.04 1.76
CA LEU A 13 22.31 -23.07 1.37
C LEU A 13 22.08 -22.00 0.29
N VAL A 14 22.24 -22.39 -0.98
CA VAL A 14 21.78 -21.60 -2.13
C VAL A 14 20.33 -21.98 -2.38
N ILE A 15 19.38 -21.11 -2.00
CA ILE A 15 17.99 -21.24 -2.45
C ILE A 15 17.89 -20.55 -3.80
N LEU A 16 18.00 -21.36 -4.86
CA LEU A 16 17.70 -20.98 -6.23
C LEU A 16 16.19 -21.19 -6.50
N ILE A 17 15.55 -20.11 -6.90
CA ILE A 17 14.19 -20.05 -7.44
C ILE A 17 14.22 -20.60 -8.86
N ILE A 18 13.47 -21.68 -9.13
CA ILE A 18 12.95 -22.07 -10.45
C ILE A 18 11.56 -22.66 -10.14
N GLY A 19 10.45 -22.06 -10.56
CA GLY A 19 9.94 -22.16 -11.93
C GLY A 19 9.26 -23.53 -12.09
N GLY A 20 7.93 -23.54 -12.21
CA GLY A 20 7.12 -24.75 -12.03
C GLY A 20 7.43 -25.93 -12.96
N THR A 21 7.09 -27.14 -12.48
CA THR A 21 6.41 -28.19 -13.27
C THR A 21 5.94 -29.33 -12.33
N ILE A 22 4.62 -29.50 -12.27
CA ILE A 22 3.85 -30.75 -12.36
C ILE A 22 4.23 -31.90 -11.42
N PHE A 23 3.51 -31.97 -10.29
CA PHE A 23 3.24 -33.23 -9.60
C PHE A 23 2.18 -34.00 -10.40
N SER A 24 2.51 -35.19 -10.90
CA SER A 24 1.57 -36.10 -11.58
C SER A 24 1.61 -37.46 -10.91
N LEU A 25 0.49 -37.85 -10.28
CA LEU A 25 0.01 -39.24 -10.13
C LEU A 25 -1.31 -39.24 -9.34
N ASN A 26 -2.46 -39.27 -10.01
CA ASN A 26 -3.16 -40.53 -10.27
C ASN A 26 -4.45 -40.31 -11.08
N LYS A 27 -4.71 -41.26 -11.96
CA LYS A 27 -5.75 -41.24 -12.99
C LYS A 27 -7.11 -41.65 -12.40
N LEU A 28 -8.08 -40.73 -12.39
CA LEU A 28 -9.50 -41.06 -12.33
C LEU A 28 -10.29 -40.10 -13.22
N LYS A 29 -11.28 -40.68 -13.89
CA LYS A 29 -11.87 -40.27 -15.16
C LYS A 29 -12.89 -39.14 -14.99
N ASN A 30 -12.98 -38.31 -16.04
CA ASN A 30 -14.12 -37.49 -16.49
C ASN A 30 -14.84 -36.64 -15.44
N ASN A 31 -14.59 -35.33 -15.47
CA ASN A 31 -15.67 -34.34 -15.53
C ASN A 31 -15.15 -32.99 -16.03
N LYS A 32 -16.04 -32.28 -16.74
CA LYS A 32 -15.85 -30.98 -17.39
C LYS A 32 -15.01 -30.01 -16.54
N GLN A 33 -14.02 -29.41 -17.18
CA GLN A 33 -13.27 -28.29 -16.67
C GLN A 33 -14.23 -27.08 -16.61
N GLU A 34 -14.78 -26.82 -15.43
CA GLU A 34 -15.40 -25.52 -15.17
C GLU A 34 -14.27 -24.48 -15.15
N PRO A 35 -14.42 -23.33 -15.85
CA PRO A 35 -13.47 -22.25 -15.73
C PRO A 35 -13.47 -21.80 -14.27
N ILE A 36 -12.28 -21.79 -13.65
CA ILE A 36 -12.07 -21.14 -12.36
C ILE A 36 -12.55 -19.71 -12.52
N LYS A 37 -13.73 -19.41 -11.95
CA LYS A 37 -14.16 -18.04 -11.76
C LYS A 37 -13.13 -17.42 -10.83
N VAL A 38 -12.29 -16.55 -11.39
CA VAL A 38 -11.68 -15.48 -10.61
C VAL A 38 -12.86 -14.75 -10.02
N GLU A 39 -13.13 -14.98 -8.73
CA GLU A 39 -13.97 -14.08 -7.96
C GLU A 39 -13.24 -12.74 -8.00
N GLU A 40 -13.67 -11.89 -8.92
CA GLU A 40 -13.53 -10.45 -8.76
C GLU A 40 -14.05 -10.16 -7.36
N ASN A 41 -13.14 -9.97 -6.42
CA ASN A 41 -13.45 -9.34 -5.16
C ASN A 41 -13.96 -7.95 -5.53
N LYS A 42 -15.28 -7.83 -5.72
CA LYS A 42 -16.03 -6.59 -5.69
C LYS A 42 -15.98 -6.06 -4.26
N LYS A 43 -14.78 -5.72 -3.80
CA LYS A 43 -14.63 -4.71 -2.77
C LYS A 43 -14.82 -3.39 -3.49
N ASP A 44 -16.08 -2.96 -3.47
CA ASP A 44 -16.44 -1.60 -3.81
C ASP A 44 -15.54 -0.65 -3.03
N ASN A 45 -14.97 0.30 -3.75
CA ASN A 45 -13.89 1.12 -3.26
C ASN A 45 -14.49 2.19 -2.34
N LYS A 46 -14.72 1.84 -1.08
CA LYS A 46 -15.34 2.70 -0.03
C LYS A 46 -14.71 4.10 0.06
N VAL A 47 -13.44 4.22 -0.35
CA VAL A 47 -12.71 5.50 -0.47
C VAL A 47 -13.40 6.44 -1.46
N VAL A 48 -13.75 5.93 -2.64
CA VAL A 48 -14.31 6.71 -3.74
C VAL A 48 -15.70 7.21 -3.36
N GLU A 49 -16.53 6.37 -2.75
CA GLU A 49 -17.86 6.75 -2.30
C GLU A 49 -17.82 7.88 -1.27
N LYS A 50 -17.01 7.74 -0.22
CA LYS A 50 -16.87 8.77 0.82
C LYS A 50 -16.31 10.08 0.25
N SER A 51 -15.32 10.01 -0.63
CA SER A 51 -14.76 11.19 -1.28
C SER A 51 -15.79 11.93 -2.15
N ASN A 52 -16.66 11.19 -2.84
CA ASN A 52 -17.69 11.78 -3.70
C ASN A 52 -18.71 12.57 -2.89
N GLU A 53 -19.03 12.14 -1.67
CA GLU A 53 -19.89 12.91 -0.76
C GLU A 53 -19.21 14.18 -0.26
N GLU A 54 -17.96 14.10 0.20
CA GLU A 54 -17.20 15.24 0.72
C GLU A 54 -16.83 16.29 -0.35
N ASN A 55 -16.80 15.87 -1.62
CA ASN A 55 -16.49 16.73 -2.77
C ASN A 55 -17.73 17.18 -3.55
N LYS A 56 -18.93 16.76 -3.11
CA LYS A 56 -20.17 17.03 -3.83
C LYS A 56 -20.41 18.55 -3.93
N GLY A 57 -20.57 19.03 -5.17
CA GLY A 57 -20.86 20.44 -5.44
C GLY A 57 -19.63 21.35 -5.54
N LEU A 58 -18.42 20.82 -5.35
CA LEU A 58 -17.19 21.56 -5.63
C LEU A 58 -16.92 21.62 -7.13
N SER A 59 -16.49 22.79 -7.60
CA SER A 59 -15.95 22.98 -8.95
C SER A 59 -14.53 22.41 -9.08
N ASP A 60 -14.09 22.19 -10.32
CA ASP A 60 -12.73 21.74 -10.61
C ASP A 60 -11.65 22.67 -9.99
N GLU A 61 -11.89 23.97 -9.97
CA GLU A 61 -10.96 24.94 -9.37
C GLU A 61 -10.92 24.86 -7.85
N GLU A 62 -12.04 24.56 -7.19
CA GLU A 62 -12.08 24.33 -5.75
C GLU A 62 -11.41 23.00 -5.39
N LEU A 63 -11.61 21.95 -6.21
CA LEU A 63 -10.93 20.67 -6.05
C LEU A 63 -9.42 20.83 -6.22
N LYS A 64 -8.96 21.56 -7.24
CA LYS A 64 -7.53 21.86 -7.42
C LYS A 64 -6.93 22.55 -6.19
N LYS A 65 -7.65 23.49 -5.58
CA LYS A 65 -7.19 24.16 -4.35
C LYS A 65 -7.21 23.23 -3.14
N LYS A 66 -8.26 22.44 -2.95
CA LYS A 66 -8.42 21.50 -1.81
C LYS A 66 -7.32 20.45 -1.77
N TYR A 67 -6.95 19.93 -2.95
CA TYR A 67 -5.97 18.85 -3.10
C TYR A 67 -4.60 19.32 -3.58
N TYR A 68 -4.40 20.64 -3.71
CA TYR A 68 -3.18 21.25 -4.28
C TYR A 68 -2.76 20.57 -5.60
N LEU A 69 -3.72 20.43 -6.52
CA LEU A 69 -3.49 19.83 -7.83
C LEU A 69 -2.79 20.80 -8.77
N LEU A 70 -2.02 20.24 -9.70
CA LEU A 70 -1.37 20.98 -10.76
C LEU A 70 -2.40 21.65 -11.67
N GLN A 71 -2.08 22.85 -12.14
CA GLN A 71 -2.98 23.59 -13.03
C GLN A 71 -3.09 22.95 -14.41
N ASN A 72 -1.97 22.43 -14.92
CA ASN A 72 -1.87 21.82 -16.24
C ASN A 72 -1.49 20.35 -16.08
N SER A 73 -2.42 19.45 -16.42
CA SER A 73 -2.21 18.01 -16.45
C SER A 73 -3.03 17.40 -17.58
N ASN A 74 -2.52 16.32 -18.17
CA ASN A 74 -3.25 15.49 -19.13
C ASN A 74 -4.29 14.59 -18.44
N ILE A 75 -4.22 14.44 -17.12
CA ILE A 75 -5.14 13.64 -16.31
C ILE A 75 -6.28 14.53 -15.81
N SER A 76 -7.52 14.03 -15.89
CA SER A 76 -8.72 14.77 -15.48
C SER A 76 -8.65 15.17 -13.99
N VAL A 77 -9.29 16.29 -13.62
CA VAL A 77 -9.35 16.72 -12.21
C VAL A 77 -9.99 15.64 -11.34
N LYS A 78 -11.07 15.02 -11.82
CA LYS A 78 -11.76 13.92 -11.14
C LYS A 78 -10.81 12.76 -10.81
N ASP A 79 -10.04 12.30 -11.79
CA ASP A 79 -9.10 11.20 -11.62
C ASP A 79 -7.98 11.56 -10.64
N ARG A 80 -7.47 12.79 -10.68
CA ARG A 80 -6.43 13.27 -9.76
C ARG A 80 -6.93 13.44 -8.33
N VAL A 81 -8.19 13.82 -8.15
CA VAL A 81 -8.87 13.82 -6.84
C VAL A 81 -8.99 12.40 -6.31
N GLU A 82 -9.42 11.44 -7.14
CA GLU A 82 -9.48 10.02 -6.76
C GLU A 82 -8.10 9.50 -6.33
N ALA A 83 -7.06 9.77 -7.12
CA ALA A 83 -5.69 9.38 -6.79
C ALA A 83 -5.21 10.00 -5.48
N SER A 84 -5.52 11.28 -5.23
CA SER A 84 -5.16 11.97 -3.98
C SER A 84 -5.85 11.37 -2.76
N GLU A 85 -7.11 10.95 -2.90
CA GLU A 85 -7.86 10.28 -1.83
C GLU A 85 -7.34 8.87 -1.54
N VAL A 86 -6.99 8.10 -2.59
CA VAL A 86 -6.31 6.81 -2.44
C VAL A 86 -4.97 6.99 -1.73
N ALA A 87 -4.16 7.97 -2.13
CA ALA A 87 -2.87 8.28 -1.51
C ALA A 87 -3.02 8.65 -0.03
N ARG A 88 -3.96 9.53 0.29
CA ARG A 88 -4.27 9.95 1.66
C ARG A 88 -4.69 8.77 2.53
N LYS A 89 -5.58 7.93 2.01
CA LYS A 89 -6.04 6.76 2.77
C LYS A 89 -4.91 5.76 2.98
N PHE A 90 -4.13 5.45 1.95
CA PHE A 90 -2.98 4.56 2.06
C PHE A 90 -1.99 5.07 3.12
N ALA A 91 -1.59 6.34 3.05
CA ALA A 91 -0.65 6.93 4.02
C ALA A 91 -1.20 6.92 5.45
N LYS A 92 -2.51 7.17 5.63
CA LYS A 92 -3.19 7.05 6.93
C LYS A 92 -3.13 5.61 7.45
N ASP A 93 -3.50 4.63 6.63
CA ASP A 93 -3.55 3.22 7.02
C ASP A 93 -2.17 2.67 7.38
N MET A 94 -1.12 3.10 6.66
CA MET A 94 0.28 2.79 6.95
C MET A 94 0.78 3.46 8.24
N THR A 95 0.21 4.60 8.64
CA THR A 95 0.71 5.37 9.79
C THR A 95 -0.05 5.06 11.09
N GLU A 96 -1.36 4.88 11.03
CA GLU A 96 -2.17 4.56 12.22
C GLU A 96 -1.79 3.20 12.79
N PHE A 97 -1.67 3.15 14.12
CA PHE A 97 -1.25 1.97 14.82
C PHE A 97 -1.94 1.86 16.18
N ASP A 98 -2.29 0.65 16.57
CA ASP A 98 -2.78 0.29 17.90
C ASP A 98 -2.12 -1.04 18.28
N ILE A 99 -1.38 -1.08 19.38
CA ILE A 99 -0.68 -2.28 19.83
C ILE A 99 -1.63 -3.46 20.12
N ASN A 100 -2.89 -3.19 20.44
CA ASN A 100 -3.89 -4.23 20.68
C ASN A 100 -4.42 -4.83 19.36
N ASN A 101 -4.24 -4.13 18.25
CA ASN A 101 -4.62 -4.60 16.92
C ASN A 101 -3.65 -4.06 15.86
N PRO A 102 -2.39 -4.55 15.85
CA PRO A 102 -1.31 -3.97 15.06
C PRO A 102 -1.51 -4.10 13.54
N LYS A 103 -2.39 -5.02 13.12
CA LYS A 103 -2.75 -5.30 11.72
C LYS A 103 -4.12 -4.76 11.31
N LYS A 104 -4.76 -3.93 12.16
CA LYS A 104 -6.12 -3.41 11.92
C LYS A 104 -6.33 -2.83 10.52
N ASN A 105 -5.32 -2.15 9.98
CA ASN A 105 -5.39 -1.44 8.71
C ASN A 105 -4.74 -2.19 7.54
N GLU A 106 -4.18 -3.39 7.77
CA GLU A 106 -3.43 -4.17 6.78
C GLU A 106 -4.29 -4.50 5.55
N GLU A 107 -5.49 -5.05 5.78
CA GLU A 107 -6.41 -5.43 4.72
C GLU A 107 -6.84 -4.24 3.85
N GLU A 108 -7.08 -3.09 4.49
CA GLU A 108 -7.47 -1.88 3.76
C GLU A 108 -6.29 -1.30 2.98
N ALA A 109 -5.08 -1.24 3.54
CA ALA A 109 -3.88 -0.79 2.84
C ALA A 109 -3.57 -1.68 1.63
N LEU A 110 -3.63 -3.01 1.79
CA LEU A 110 -3.40 -3.96 0.70
C LEU A 110 -4.44 -3.83 -0.42
N SER A 111 -5.67 -3.45 -0.10
CA SER A 111 -6.70 -3.21 -1.11
C SER A 111 -6.41 -1.98 -2.00
N LEU A 112 -5.52 -1.08 -1.58
CA LEU A 112 -5.19 0.16 -2.30
C LEU A 112 -3.93 0.04 -3.15
N VAL A 113 -3.15 -1.02 -2.99
CA VAL A 113 -1.88 -1.19 -3.71
C VAL A 113 -2.02 -2.12 -4.91
N SER A 114 -1.06 -2.00 -5.82
CA SER A 114 -0.83 -2.97 -6.91
C SER A 114 -0.15 -4.24 -6.38
N THR A 115 -0.24 -5.32 -7.15
CA THR A 115 0.43 -6.60 -6.84
C THR A 115 1.95 -6.50 -6.83
N ASP A 116 2.52 -5.42 -7.36
CA ASP A 116 3.98 -5.24 -7.42
C ASP A 116 4.58 -4.88 -6.06
N ILE A 117 3.78 -4.33 -5.14
CA ILE A 117 4.24 -3.85 -3.83
C ILE A 117 3.45 -4.44 -2.64
N ASP A 118 2.55 -5.40 -2.88
CA ASP A 118 1.71 -5.99 -1.83
C ASP A 118 2.56 -6.62 -0.70
N LYS A 119 3.60 -7.39 -1.05
CA LYS A 119 4.52 -8.02 -0.09
C LYS A 119 5.33 -7.01 0.72
N GLU A 120 5.64 -5.85 0.14
CA GLU A 120 6.33 -4.78 0.87
C GLU A 120 5.40 -4.23 1.97
N VAL A 121 4.13 -4.01 1.64
CA VAL A 121 3.11 -3.56 2.58
C VAL A 121 2.83 -4.62 3.65
N GLU A 122 2.70 -5.90 3.28
CA GLU A 122 2.57 -7.00 4.25
C GLU A 122 3.77 -7.04 5.23
N GLY A 123 4.99 -6.94 4.70
CA GLY A 123 6.22 -6.90 5.50
C GLY A 123 6.27 -5.73 6.47
N TYR A 124 5.74 -4.57 6.07
CA TYR A 124 5.62 -3.41 6.95
C TYR A 124 4.71 -3.70 8.15
N PHE A 125 3.51 -4.24 7.95
CA PHE A 125 2.59 -4.55 9.06
C PHE A 125 3.09 -5.66 9.97
N ILE A 126 3.86 -6.62 9.44
CA ILE A 126 4.57 -7.61 10.27
C ILE A 126 5.57 -6.92 11.20
N THR A 127 6.41 -6.04 10.66
CA THR A 127 7.44 -5.33 11.45
C THR A 127 6.80 -4.38 12.47
N LEU A 128 5.76 -3.66 12.05
CA LEU A 128 5.02 -2.74 12.91
C LEU A 128 4.39 -3.48 14.10
N GLY A 129 3.86 -4.68 13.89
CA GLY A 129 3.30 -5.52 14.95
C GLY A 129 4.32 -6.11 15.93
N GLN A 130 5.62 -5.98 15.67
CA GLN A 130 6.69 -6.35 16.61
C GLN A 130 7.09 -5.19 17.53
N SER A 131 6.55 -3.98 17.30
CA SER A 131 6.82 -2.81 18.13
C SER A 131 6.17 -2.96 19.51
N ASN A 132 6.99 -2.89 20.57
CA ASN A 132 6.52 -2.95 21.96
C ASN A 132 6.60 -1.60 22.69
N ASP A 133 7.17 -0.57 22.07
CA ASP A 133 7.39 0.73 22.71
C ASP A 133 6.23 1.70 22.47
N ILE A 134 5.58 1.58 21.32
CA ILE A 134 4.48 2.42 20.89
C ILE A 134 3.18 1.71 21.22
N LYS A 135 2.28 2.39 21.93
CA LYS A 135 0.93 1.91 22.22
C LYS A 135 -0.05 2.28 21.11
N GLU A 136 0.02 3.52 20.64
CA GLU A 136 -0.91 4.06 19.64
C GLU A 136 -0.23 5.15 18.80
N LYS A 137 -0.53 5.17 17.49
CA LYS A 137 -0.35 6.33 16.60
C LYS A 137 -1.70 6.72 16.03
N LYS A 138 -2.11 7.97 16.25
CA LYS A 138 -3.40 8.48 15.78
C LYS A 138 -3.22 9.71 14.89
N ILE A 139 -3.78 9.67 13.69
CA ILE A 139 -3.73 10.83 12.78
C ILE A 139 -4.51 12.00 13.37
N LYS A 140 -3.87 13.16 13.36
CA LYS A 140 -4.43 14.45 13.76
C LYS A 140 -4.84 15.27 12.54
N SER A 141 -3.99 15.31 11.52
CA SER A 141 -4.27 16.04 10.28
C SER A 141 -3.65 15.33 9.08
N ILE A 142 -4.27 15.52 7.92
CA ILE A 142 -3.82 14.94 6.65
C ILE A 142 -4.07 15.90 5.50
N ARG A 143 -3.03 16.18 4.71
CA ARG A 143 -3.13 16.94 3.45
C ARG A 143 -2.32 16.28 2.36
N SER A 144 -2.68 16.54 1.12
CA SER A 144 -1.96 16.05 -0.05
C SER A 144 -1.67 17.20 -1.01
N GLU A 145 -0.62 17.05 -1.80
CA GLU A 145 -0.32 17.90 -2.96
C GLU A 145 0.14 17.06 -4.13
N GLU A 146 -0.25 17.45 -5.34
CA GLU A 146 0.15 16.76 -6.56
C GLU A 146 1.57 17.20 -6.95
N ASN A 147 2.47 16.23 -7.12
CA ASN A 147 3.80 16.43 -7.64
C ASN A 147 3.79 16.44 -9.17
N SER A 148 4.66 17.26 -9.77
CA SER A 148 4.83 17.29 -11.22
C SER A 148 5.38 15.96 -11.75
N ASN A 149 4.67 15.37 -12.71
CA ASN A 149 5.04 14.10 -13.33
C ASN A 149 5.62 14.26 -14.76
N TRP A 150 5.81 15.49 -15.24
CA TRP A 150 6.24 15.84 -16.61
C TRP A 150 5.43 15.20 -17.75
N GLY A 151 4.11 15.06 -17.57
CA GLY A 151 3.20 14.55 -18.61
C GLY A 151 3.18 13.03 -18.74
N LYS A 152 3.62 12.31 -17.71
CA LYS A 152 3.51 10.85 -17.64
C LYS A 152 2.08 10.41 -17.29
N ASP A 153 1.77 9.15 -17.52
CA ASP A 153 0.42 8.58 -17.37
C ASP A 153 0.06 8.16 -15.93
N TYR A 154 0.89 8.51 -14.95
CA TYR A 154 0.67 8.22 -13.52
C TYR A 154 0.48 9.50 -12.71
N VAL A 155 -0.23 9.46 -11.59
CA VAL A 155 -0.32 10.59 -10.67
C VAL A 155 0.74 10.43 -9.57
N GLU A 156 1.44 11.49 -9.22
CA GLU A 156 2.37 11.51 -8.09
C GLU A 156 1.83 12.47 -7.03
N VAL A 157 1.70 11.99 -5.80
CA VAL A 157 1.08 12.74 -4.70
C VAL A 157 2.01 12.70 -3.51
N HIS A 158 2.36 13.87 -2.97
CA HIS A 158 2.98 13.98 -1.66
C HIS A 158 1.89 14.10 -0.60
N VAL A 159 1.89 13.23 0.41
CA VAL A 159 0.94 13.25 1.52
C VAL A 159 1.65 13.64 2.81
N PHE A 160 1.19 14.72 3.43
CA PHE A 160 1.66 15.17 4.74
C PHE A 160 0.68 14.72 5.83
N LEU A 161 1.23 14.14 6.90
CA LEU A 161 0.47 13.68 8.06
C LEU A 161 1.06 14.26 9.34
N GLU A 162 0.19 14.68 10.24
CA GLU A 162 0.53 14.89 11.65
C GLU A 162 -0.18 13.82 12.48
N TYR A 163 0.49 13.31 13.51
CA TYR A 163 -0.07 12.29 14.37
C TYR A 163 0.40 12.46 15.82
N ASP A 164 -0.43 12.00 16.75
CA ASP A 164 -0.03 11.86 18.14
C ASP A 164 0.46 10.44 18.39
N ILE A 165 1.53 10.33 19.19
CA ILE A 165 2.09 9.06 19.65
C ILE A 165 1.81 8.92 21.14
N THR A 166 1.21 7.80 21.51
CA THR A 166 1.17 7.35 22.90
C THR A 166 2.13 6.17 23.04
N TYR A 167 3.09 6.27 23.95
CA TYR A 167 4.01 5.18 24.28
C TYR A 167 3.46 4.34 25.44
N GLU A 168 3.95 3.10 25.57
CA GLU A 168 3.52 2.17 26.63
C GLU A 168 3.68 2.75 28.05
N LYS A 169 4.73 3.55 28.27
CA LYS A 169 4.98 4.21 29.57
C LYS A 169 4.06 5.39 29.86
N GLY A 170 3.04 5.64 29.04
CA GLY A 170 2.05 6.70 29.20
C GLY A 170 2.51 8.08 28.72
N ASN A 171 3.76 8.21 28.28
CA ASN A 171 4.26 9.43 27.65
C ASN A 171 3.51 9.68 26.33
N LYS A 172 3.17 10.94 26.10
CA LYS A 172 2.53 11.40 24.87
C LYS A 172 3.44 12.40 24.18
N GLU A 173 3.65 12.19 22.90
CA GLU A 173 4.35 13.13 22.04
C GLU A 173 3.44 13.47 20.87
N THR A 174 3.26 14.77 20.61
CA THR A 174 2.74 15.20 19.32
C THR A 174 3.90 15.14 18.33
N SER A 175 3.74 14.36 17.26
CA SER A 175 4.81 14.15 16.30
C SER A 175 5.06 15.41 15.46
N LYS A 176 6.28 15.49 14.93
CA LYS A 176 6.63 16.38 13.82
C LYS A 176 6.09 15.73 12.54
N GLY A 177 5.44 16.51 11.69
CA GLY A 177 4.79 16.00 10.47
C GLY A 177 5.71 15.11 9.62
N ILE A 178 5.12 14.06 9.05
CA ILE A 178 5.78 13.11 8.15
C ILE A 178 5.22 13.25 6.73
N GLY A 179 6.00 12.83 5.74
CA GLY A 179 5.63 12.88 4.33
C GLY A 179 5.64 11.49 3.72
N TYR A 180 4.78 11.25 2.73
CA TYR A 180 4.87 10.12 1.82
C TYR A 180 4.86 10.63 0.38
N ASP A 181 5.85 10.26 -0.42
CA ASP A 181 5.79 10.42 -1.87
C ASP A 181 5.17 9.16 -2.47
N ILE A 182 3.99 9.28 -3.08
CA ILE A 182 3.19 8.14 -3.54
C ILE A 182 2.95 8.26 -5.03
N LYS A 183 3.30 7.19 -5.76
CA LYS A 183 2.99 7.03 -7.18
C LYS A 183 1.74 6.17 -7.35
N LEU A 184 0.78 6.65 -8.13
CA LEU A 184 -0.47 5.95 -8.40
C LEU A 184 -0.71 5.78 -9.91
N GLU A 185 -1.12 4.57 -10.28
CA GLU A 185 -1.51 4.23 -11.64
C GLU A 185 -2.93 3.68 -11.66
N LYS A 186 -3.60 3.80 -12.81
CA LYS A 186 -4.97 3.31 -12.98
C LYS A 186 -4.90 1.86 -13.47
N ILE A 187 -5.24 0.92 -12.59
CA ILE A 187 -5.25 -0.52 -12.85
C ILE A 187 -6.71 -0.99 -12.77
N ASP A 188 -7.20 -1.64 -13.83
CA ASP A 188 -8.59 -2.08 -13.96
C ASP A 188 -9.61 -0.98 -13.65
N GLY A 189 -9.31 0.23 -14.12
CA GLY A 189 -10.18 1.40 -13.95
C GLY A 189 -10.14 2.06 -12.57
N LYS A 190 -9.32 1.58 -11.64
CA LYS A 190 -9.17 2.12 -10.27
C LYS A 190 -7.75 2.59 -10.02
N TYR A 191 -7.57 3.67 -9.28
CA TYR A 191 -6.24 4.08 -8.85
C TYR A 191 -5.66 3.12 -7.80
N LYS A 192 -4.41 2.71 -8.03
CA LYS A 192 -3.63 1.83 -7.15
C LYS A 192 -2.26 2.43 -6.89
N VAL A 193 -1.76 2.29 -5.66
CA VAL A 193 -0.39 2.66 -5.32
C VAL A 193 0.57 1.64 -5.95
N THR A 194 1.51 2.13 -6.75
CA THR A 194 2.53 1.31 -7.43
C THR A 194 3.92 1.48 -6.83
N SER A 195 4.15 2.57 -6.10
CA SER A 195 5.34 2.75 -5.26
C SER A 195 5.10 3.85 -4.24
N TYR A 196 5.79 3.79 -3.10
CA TYR A 196 5.81 4.88 -2.13
C TYR A 196 7.20 5.05 -1.52
N LYS A 197 7.47 6.24 -0.98
CA LYS A 197 8.63 6.54 -0.15
C LYS A 197 8.18 7.29 1.09
N TYR A 198 8.80 6.97 2.22
CA TYR A 198 8.57 7.58 3.53
C TYR A 198 9.79 8.41 3.94
#